data_AF-A0A3D0QJC9-F1
#
_entry.id   AF-A0A3D0QJC9-F1
#
_cell.length_a   1.000
_cell.length_b   1.000
_cell.length_c   1.000
_cell.angle_alpha   90.00
_cell.angle_beta   90.00
_cell.angle_gamma   90.00
#
_symmetry.space_group_name_H-M   'P 1'
#
loop_
_entity.id
_entity.type
_entity.pdbx_description
1 polymer ?
#
loop_
_entity_poly.entity_id
_entity_poly.type
_entity_poly.pdbx_seq_one_letter_code
_entity_poly.pdbx_strand_id
1 'polypeptide(L)'
;MKARIGLVLVSFLFPVSLSAQLGSRPTNDGGGWLFLDSADIPATKHNVNHEAVFKKYVNGHNVSVLKAIDNVQAHAMDGGGYFIGIKATPTESPIGYDLKLFDKKLLEPPRTTSYCSGSTYGVFVEALNLIIPDGESKLSAERLESLRMQEPDGSRREDQIKFWGKWNDDGWGSQYALVQYSGMGDEIPPERARPGDFMNISWVRGAGHSVVFLGWFLKNGQLGMAYWSSQKSTNGFGDVALCPLSNVKSVKIVRLTHPEKIFEFDVQRSVNRAIPGEKVVPPAR
;
A
#
# COMPACT_ATOMS: atom_id res chain seq x y z
N MET A 1 44.24 -40.35 -33.77
CA MET A 1 43.86 -39.76 -32.47
C MET A 1 42.91 -38.59 -32.71
N LYS A 2 41.62 -38.73 -32.42
CA LYS A 2 40.64 -37.62 -32.45
C LYS A 2 40.17 -37.41 -31.01
N ALA A 3 40.57 -36.30 -30.39
CA ALA A 3 40.15 -35.95 -29.04
C ALA A 3 38.71 -35.40 -29.09
N ARG A 4 37.79 -36.05 -28.36
CA ARG A 4 36.45 -35.53 -28.07
C ARG A 4 36.57 -34.58 -26.88
N ILE A 5 36.30 -33.30 -27.09
CA ILE A 5 36.14 -32.32 -26.02
C ILE A 5 34.72 -32.50 -25.48
N GLY A 6 34.60 -33.00 -24.25
CA GLY A 6 33.34 -33.06 -23.52
C GLY A 6 32.99 -31.68 -22.98
N LEU A 7 31.86 -31.12 -23.43
CA LEU A 7 31.29 -29.90 -22.87
C LEU A 7 30.57 -30.27 -21.56
N VAL A 8 31.17 -29.92 -20.42
CA VAL A 8 30.51 -30.01 -19.11
C VAL A 8 29.62 -28.79 -18.96
N LEU A 9 28.30 -28.97 -19.05
CA LEU A 9 27.33 -27.95 -18.67
C LEU A 9 27.36 -27.82 -17.14
N VAL A 10 28.03 -26.80 -16.63
CA VAL A 10 27.92 -26.40 -15.22
C VAL A 10 26.67 -25.53 -15.09
N SER A 11 25.57 -26.15 -14.70
CA SER A 11 24.35 -25.44 -14.33
C SER A 11 24.57 -24.71 -13.00
N PHE A 12 24.82 -23.41 -13.06
CA PHE A 12 24.79 -22.52 -11.91
C PHE A 12 23.35 -22.36 -11.43
N LEU A 13 22.96 -23.16 -10.44
CA LEU A 13 21.77 -22.88 -9.63
C LEU A 13 22.09 -21.64 -8.79
N PHE A 14 21.65 -20.46 -9.24
CA PHE A 14 21.69 -19.26 -8.43
C PHE A 14 20.83 -19.50 -7.18
N PRO A 15 21.37 -19.33 -5.96
CA PRO A 15 20.54 -19.37 -4.77
C PRO A 15 19.61 -18.15 -4.84
N VAL A 16 18.33 -18.40 -5.11
CA VAL A 16 17.27 -17.43 -4.83
C VAL A 16 17.43 -17.06 -3.35
N SER A 17 17.70 -15.77 -3.09
CA SER A 17 17.99 -15.31 -1.74
C SER A 17 16.82 -15.63 -0.82
N LEU A 18 17.10 -16.03 0.42
CA LEU A 18 16.09 -16.37 1.43
C LEU A 18 15.06 -15.22 1.64
N SER A 19 15.47 -13.97 1.37
CA SER A 19 14.58 -12.79 1.34
C SER A 19 13.52 -12.85 0.23
N ALA A 20 13.84 -13.33 -0.97
CA ALA A 20 12.86 -13.50 -2.04
C ALA A 20 11.81 -14.56 -1.69
N GLN A 21 12.16 -15.53 -0.84
CA GLN A 21 11.25 -16.58 -0.40
C GLN A 21 10.28 -16.12 0.71
N LEU A 22 10.69 -15.17 1.56
CA LEU A 22 9.88 -14.65 2.68
C LEU A 22 8.74 -13.72 2.23
N GLY A 23 8.89 -12.99 1.12
CA GLY A 23 7.88 -12.07 0.56
C GLY A 23 6.91 -12.68 -0.46
N SER A 24 7.03 -13.98 -0.73
CA SER A 24 6.34 -14.66 -1.85
C SER A 24 4.91 -15.13 -1.56
N ARG A 25 4.43 -14.99 -0.32
CA ARG A 25 3.15 -15.55 0.14
C ARG A 25 2.32 -14.54 0.93
N PRO A 26 0.99 -14.71 1.01
CA PRO A 26 0.12 -13.89 1.86
C PRO A 26 0.52 -13.93 3.33
N THR A 27 0.29 -12.82 4.03
CA THR A 27 0.50 -12.73 5.47
C THR A 27 -0.55 -13.54 6.23
N ASN A 28 -0.09 -14.41 7.12
CA ASN A 28 -0.96 -15.11 8.07
C ASN A 28 -1.27 -14.19 9.27
N ASP A 29 -2.55 -13.98 9.58
CA ASP A 29 -2.98 -13.22 10.76
C ASP A 29 -3.28 -14.09 11.99
N GLY A 30 -3.35 -15.41 11.91
CA GLY A 30 -3.66 -16.23 13.09
C GLY A 30 -5.07 -16.01 13.68
N GLY A 31 -5.97 -15.31 12.98
CA GLY A 31 -7.41 -15.32 13.24
C GLY A 31 -7.95 -14.37 14.32
N GLY A 32 -7.16 -13.49 14.92
CA GLY A 32 -7.64 -12.60 15.99
C GLY A 32 -6.85 -11.31 16.17
N TRP A 33 -7.18 -10.56 17.21
CA TRP A 33 -6.56 -9.26 17.53
C TRP A 33 -5.04 -9.36 17.66
N LEU A 34 -4.35 -8.35 17.13
CA LEU A 34 -2.93 -8.10 17.37
C LEU A 34 -2.76 -6.66 17.85
N PHE A 35 -2.12 -6.51 19.01
CA PHE A 35 -1.78 -5.21 19.58
C PHE A 35 -0.27 -5.03 19.53
N LEU A 36 0.16 -3.83 19.17
CA LEU A 36 1.56 -3.43 19.21
C LEU A 36 2.05 -3.36 20.66
N ASP A 37 3.29 -3.81 20.87
CA ASP A 37 4.04 -3.46 22.07
C ASP A 37 4.16 -1.93 22.14
N SER A 38 4.09 -1.36 23.34
CA SER A 38 4.17 0.08 23.52
C SER A 38 5.46 0.71 22.98
N ALA A 39 6.53 -0.10 22.88
CA ALA A 39 7.82 0.32 22.35
C ALA A 39 7.84 0.46 20.82
N ASP A 40 6.90 -0.16 20.10
CA ASP A 40 6.84 -0.10 18.63
C ASP A 40 5.79 0.86 18.11
N ILE A 41 5.04 1.52 19.01
CA ILE A 41 4.17 2.62 18.63
C ILE A 41 5.07 3.75 18.10
N PRO A 42 4.88 4.26 16.87
CA PRO A 42 5.81 5.23 16.31
C PRO A 42 6.00 6.46 17.21
N ALA A 43 7.24 6.73 17.60
CA ALA A 43 7.56 7.87 18.46
C ALA A 43 7.70 9.17 17.66
N THR A 44 8.06 9.06 16.37
CA THR A 44 8.22 10.17 15.44
C THR A 44 7.27 10.01 14.26
N LYS A 45 6.95 11.12 13.58
CA LYS A 45 6.11 11.10 12.38
C LYS A 45 6.87 10.62 11.15
N HIS A 46 8.18 10.81 11.12
CA HIS A 46 8.98 10.53 9.94
C HIS A 46 10.06 9.53 10.31
N ASN A 47 10.05 8.37 9.65
CA ASN A 47 11.06 7.34 9.79
C ASN A 47 11.02 6.39 8.59
N VAL A 48 12.13 5.72 8.31
CA VAL A 48 12.29 4.78 7.18
C VAL A 48 12.65 3.38 7.69
N ASN A 49 12.08 3.00 8.83
CA ASN A 49 12.40 1.74 9.52
C ASN A 49 11.15 0.89 9.81
N HIS A 50 10.07 1.06 9.04
CA HIS A 50 8.81 0.34 9.24
C HIS A 50 9.01 -1.16 9.09
N GLU A 51 9.77 -1.63 8.10
CA GLU A 51 10.07 -3.06 7.98
C GLU A 51 10.77 -3.58 9.23
N ALA A 52 11.81 -2.88 9.70
CA ALA A 52 12.61 -3.31 10.84
C ALA A 52 11.77 -3.41 12.14
N VAL A 53 10.86 -2.47 12.36
CA VAL A 53 10.00 -2.41 13.55
C VAL A 53 8.87 -3.43 13.46
N PHE A 54 8.14 -3.47 12.34
CA PHE A 54 6.87 -4.17 12.26
C PHE A 54 6.97 -5.60 11.72
N LYS A 55 8.08 -6.00 11.09
CA LYS A 55 8.22 -7.37 10.55
C LYS A 55 8.12 -8.48 11.59
N LYS A 56 8.28 -8.19 12.89
CA LYS A 56 8.07 -9.20 13.94
C LYS A 56 6.60 -9.58 14.13
N TYR A 57 5.66 -8.77 13.63
CA TYR A 57 4.22 -8.99 13.73
C TYR A 57 3.60 -9.65 12.49
N VAL A 58 4.37 -9.73 11.40
CA VAL A 58 3.87 -10.16 10.09
C VAL A 58 4.90 -11.01 9.36
N ASN A 59 4.46 -11.65 8.28
CA ASN A 59 5.30 -12.37 7.33
C ASN A 59 4.79 -12.08 5.92
N GLY A 60 5.41 -12.64 4.88
CA GLY A 60 4.80 -12.59 3.54
C GLY A 60 4.75 -11.19 2.94
N HIS A 61 3.74 -10.95 2.12
CA HIS A 61 3.55 -9.70 1.38
C HIS A 61 3.53 -8.46 2.27
N ASN A 62 2.98 -8.51 3.49
CA ASN A 62 2.98 -7.34 4.37
C ASN A 62 4.39 -6.90 4.78
N VAL A 63 5.40 -7.79 4.81
CA VAL A 63 6.80 -7.39 5.02
C VAL A 63 7.28 -6.53 3.86
N SER A 64 6.95 -6.93 2.62
CA SER A 64 7.24 -6.14 1.42
C SER A 64 6.48 -4.80 1.41
N VAL A 65 5.23 -4.78 1.91
CA VAL A 65 4.47 -3.53 2.05
C VAL A 65 5.13 -2.59 3.06
N LEU A 66 5.57 -3.09 4.21
CA LEU A 66 6.29 -2.27 5.20
C LEU A 66 7.60 -1.71 4.63
N LYS A 67 8.34 -2.52 3.88
CA LYS A 67 9.54 -2.04 3.17
C LYS A 67 9.20 -1.01 2.09
N ALA A 68 8.08 -1.18 1.40
CA ALA A 68 7.59 -0.21 0.44
C ALA A 68 7.25 1.13 1.11
N ILE A 69 6.69 1.15 2.33
CA ILE A 69 6.52 2.39 3.11
C ILE A 69 7.87 3.12 3.26
N ASP A 70 8.92 2.40 3.64
CA ASP A 70 10.26 2.97 3.81
C ASP A 70 10.79 3.60 2.50
N ASN A 71 10.59 2.92 1.37
CA ASN A 71 10.97 3.43 0.06
C ASN A 71 10.20 4.70 -0.30
N VAL A 72 8.87 4.71 -0.10
CA VAL A 72 8.04 5.89 -0.40
C VAL A 72 8.40 7.07 0.50
N GLN A 73 8.55 6.83 1.81
CA GLN A 73 8.91 7.87 2.78
C GLN A 73 10.27 8.50 2.47
N ALA A 74 11.25 7.72 1.96
CA ALA A 74 12.58 8.21 1.64
C ALA A 74 12.58 9.36 0.60
N HIS A 75 11.54 9.48 -0.23
CA HIS A 75 11.40 10.58 -1.19
C HIS A 75 11.00 11.93 -0.53
N ALA A 76 10.50 11.90 0.70
CA ALA A 76 10.03 13.08 1.43
C ALA A 76 10.11 12.82 2.96
N MET A 77 11.32 12.94 3.50
CA MET A 77 11.66 12.44 4.84
C MET A 77 11.34 13.37 6.01
N ASP A 78 11.09 14.66 5.79
CA ASP A 78 11.15 15.69 6.84
C ASP A 78 9.92 16.59 6.90
N GLY A 79 8.86 16.21 6.19
CA GLY A 79 7.66 17.03 6.14
C GLY A 79 7.94 18.41 5.53
N GLY A 80 8.68 18.50 4.43
CA GLY A 80 8.93 19.71 3.65
C GLY A 80 7.70 20.38 3.01
N GLY A 81 6.51 20.28 3.62
CA GLY A 81 5.30 20.95 3.10
C GLY A 81 4.65 20.24 1.92
N TYR A 82 4.97 18.96 1.69
CA TYR A 82 4.55 18.22 0.51
C TYR A 82 3.06 17.90 0.49
N PHE A 83 2.37 17.98 1.64
CA PHE A 83 0.94 17.71 1.69
C PHE A 83 0.16 18.75 0.91
N ILE A 84 -0.62 18.27 -0.06
CA ILE A 84 -1.51 19.09 -0.88
C ILE A 84 -2.94 18.70 -0.56
N GLY A 85 -3.76 19.68 -0.17
CA GLY A 85 -5.17 19.43 0.12
C GLY A 85 -6.02 19.36 -1.15
N ILE A 86 -7.26 18.88 -1.03
CA ILE A 86 -8.25 18.83 -2.12
C ILE A 86 -8.53 20.19 -2.80
N LYS A 87 -8.16 21.30 -2.14
CA LYS A 87 -8.34 22.67 -2.64
C LYS A 87 -7.12 23.21 -3.37
N ALA A 88 -6.08 22.41 -3.57
CA ALA A 88 -4.92 22.82 -4.35
C ALA A 88 -5.32 23.03 -5.82
N THR A 89 -4.78 24.09 -6.43
CA THR A 89 -5.00 24.45 -7.85
C THR A 89 -3.64 24.56 -8.55
N PRO A 90 -3.38 23.78 -9.62
CA PRO A 90 -4.21 22.69 -10.12
C PRO A 90 -4.38 21.58 -9.08
N THR A 91 -5.37 20.70 -9.22
CA THR A 91 -5.44 19.52 -8.36
C THR A 91 -4.24 18.64 -8.73
N GLU A 92 -3.22 18.69 -7.88
CA GLU A 92 -1.85 18.40 -8.29
C GLU A 92 -1.57 16.89 -8.43
N SER A 93 -0.30 16.55 -8.68
CA SER A 93 0.19 15.18 -8.75
C SER A 93 -0.17 14.38 -7.49
N PRO A 94 -0.68 13.15 -7.62
CA PRO A 94 -1.06 12.32 -6.47
C PRO A 94 0.14 11.93 -5.60
N ILE A 95 1.32 11.81 -6.21
CA ILE A 95 2.59 11.53 -5.53
C ILE A 95 3.74 12.28 -6.21
N GLY A 96 4.73 12.70 -5.43
CA GLY A 96 5.72 13.72 -5.80
C GLY A 96 7.05 13.24 -6.35
N TYR A 97 7.14 12.00 -6.81
CA TYR A 97 8.34 11.44 -7.44
C TYR A 97 7.98 10.49 -8.59
N ASP A 98 8.96 10.18 -9.43
CA ASP A 98 8.82 9.26 -10.57
C ASP A 98 8.45 7.85 -10.09
N LEU A 99 7.16 7.55 -10.05
CA LEU A 99 6.66 6.23 -9.68
C LEU A 99 6.73 5.27 -10.88
N LYS A 100 7.33 4.11 -10.67
CA LYS A 100 7.49 3.07 -11.70
C LYS A 100 6.96 1.73 -11.22
N LEU A 101 6.33 1.00 -12.13
CA LEU A 101 5.98 -0.41 -11.95
C LEU A 101 6.87 -1.24 -12.88
N PHE A 102 7.71 -2.09 -12.30
CA PHE A 102 8.68 -2.92 -13.01
C PHE A 102 9.49 -2.10 -14.04
N ASP A 103 10.10 -1.01 -13.57
CA ASP A 103 10.86 -0.01 -14.36
C ASP A 103 10.08 0.78 -15.42
N LYS A 104 8.78 0.51 -15.60
CA LYS A 104 7.91 1.27 -16.50
C LYS A 104 7.23 2.41 -15.74
N LYS A 105 7.35 3.64 -16.25
CA LYS A 105 6.75 4.85 -15.64
C LYS A 105 5.22 4.75 -15.55
N LEU A 106 4.68 5.02 -14.36
CA LEU A 106 3.24 5.21 -14.12
C LEU A 106 2.84 6.67 -13.98
N LEU A 107 3.81 7.52 -13.62
CA LEU A 107 3.64 8.93 -13.31
C LEU A 107 4.95 9.68 -13.56
N GLU A 108 4.85 10.89 -14.11
CA GLU A 108 5.93 11.86 -14.14
C GLU A 108 5.42 13.14 -13.47
N PRO A 109 5.73 13.34 -12.17
CA PRO A 109 5.15 14.44 -11.42
C PRO A 109 5.85 15.76 -11.77
N PRO A 110 5.08 16.85 -11.96
CA PRO A 110 5.67 18.17 -12.25
C PRO A 110 6.43 18.78 -11.07
N ARG A 111 6.22 18.27 -9.85
CA ARG A 111 6.89 18.70 -8.60
C ARG A 111 6.63 17.71 -7.47
N THR A 112 7.37 17.88 -6.37
CA THR A 112 7.20 17.06 -5.16
C THR A 112 5.95 17.44 -4.37
N THR A 113 5.01 16.51 -4.27
CA THR A 113 3.72 16.62 -3.59
C THR A 113 3.32 15.29 -2.97
N SER A 114 2.27 15.28 -2.15
CA SER A 114 1.73 14.06 -1.58
C SER A 114 0.25 14.20 -1.23
N TYR A 115 -0.50 13.15 -1.53
CA TYR A 115 -1.90 12.99 -1.17
C TYR A 115 -2.13 11.58 -0.62
N CYS A 116 -3.12 11.38 0.26
CA CYS A 116 -3.28 10.12 1.00
C CYS A 116 -3.52 8.88 0.11
N SER A 117 -4.35 8.98 -0.92
CA SER A 117 -4.56 7.92 -1.91
C SER A 117 -3.31 7.69 -2.75
N GLY A 118 -2.64 8.76 -3.18
CA GLY A 118 -1.39 8.68 -3.93
C GLY A 118 -0.25 8.03 -3.13
N SER A 119 -0.11 8.37 -1.85
CA SER A 119 0.90 7.79 -0.96
C SER A 119 0.69 6.28 -0.77
N THR A 120 -0.55 5.87 -0.52
CA THR A 120 -0.90 4.46 -0.36
C THR A 120 -0.79 3.68 -1.68
N TYR A 121 -1.11 4.30 -2.82
CA TYR A 121 -0.89 3.69 -4.12
C TYR A 121 0.59 3.54 -4.47
N GLY A 122 1.41 4.54 -4.13
CA GLY A 122 2.86 4.45 -4.23
C GLY A 122 3.40 3.25 -3.44
N VAL A 123 2.94 3.07 -2.20
CA VAL A 123 3.32 1.91 -1.38
C VAL A 123 2.89 0.59 -2.05
N PHE A 124 1.69 0.54 -2.62
CA PHE A 124 1.23 -0.64 -3.35
C PHE A 124 2.13 -0.97 -4.56
N VAL A 125 2.48 0.03 -5.38
CA VAL A 125 3.35 -0.16 -6.55
C VAL A 125 4.76 -0.57 -6.14
N GLU A 126 5.34 0.09 -5.15
CA GLU A 126 6.66 -0.29 -4.60
C GLU A 126 6.64 -1.70 -4.00
N ALA A 127 5.55 -2.09 -3.33
CA ALA A 127 5.40 -3.45 -2.80
C ALA A 127 5.38 -4.48 -3.93
N LEU A 128 4.72 -4.19 -5.06
CA LEU A 128 4.73 -5.08 -6.22
C LEU A 128 6.12 -5.24 -6.82
N ASN A 129 6.89 -4.15 -6.93
CA ASN A 129 8.28 -4.20 -7.39
C ASN A 129 9.14 -5.12 -6.51
N LEU A 130 8.88 -5.12 -5.19
CA LEU A 130 9.56 -5.98 -4.23
C LEU A 130 9.09 -7.44 -4.27
N ILE A 131 7.80 -7.68 -4.53
CA ILE A 131 7.20 -9.03 -4.54
C ILE A 131 7.46 -9.75 -5.87
N ILE A 132 7.47 -9.03 -6.99
CA ILE A 132 7.58 -9.59 -8.35
C ILE A 132 8.72 -8.89 -9.10
N PRO A 133 10.00 -9.11 -8.72
CA PRO A 133 11.13 -8.39 -9.31
C PRO A 133 11.25 -8.61 -10.83
N ASP A 134 10.86 -9.77 -11.34
CA ASP A 134 10.90 -10.11 -12.78
C ASP A 134 9.58 -9.75 -13.52
N GLY A 135 8.74 -8.92 -12.90
CA GLY A 135 7.40 -8.59 -13.39
C GLY A 135 7.37 -7.86 -14.73
N GLU A 136 8.46 -7.19 -15.11
CA GLU A 136 8.53 -6.39 -16.33
C GLU A 136 8.22 -7.23 -17.58
N SER A 137 8.79 -8.44 -17.64
CA SER A 137 8.64 -9.37 -18.77
C SER A 137 7.20 -9.86 -18.99
N LYS A 138 6.35 -9.74 -17.96
CA LYS A 138 4.96 -10.22 -17.95
C LYS A 138 3.95 -9.07 -18.08
N LEU A 139 4.38 -7.82 -17.90
CA LEU A 139 3.49 -6.67 -17.90
C LEU A 139 3.17 -6.20 -19.33
N SER A 140 1.95 -6.48 -19.78
CA SER A 140 1.48 -5.99 -21.08
C SER A 140 1.28 -4.47 -21.09
N ALA A 141 1.30 -3.86 -22.28
CA ALA A 141 1.04 -2.43 -22.45
C ALA A 141 -0.37 -2.03 -21.96
N GLU A 142 -1.38 -2.88 -22.18
CA GLU A 142 -2.75 -2.66 -21.67
C GLU A 142 -2.78 -2.66 -20.14
N ARG A 143 -2.05 -3.59 -19.49
CA ARG A 143 -1.97 -3.62 -18.03
C ARG A 143 -1.24 -2.40 -17.50
N LEU A 144 -0.08 -2.04 -18.05
CA LEU A 144 0.61 -0.80 -17.69
C LEU A 144 -0.32 0.41 -17.79
N GLU A 145 -1.06 0.53 -18.90
CA GLU A 145 -2.00 1.61 -19.14
C GLU A 145 -3.14 1.65 -18.10
N SER A 146 -3.62 0.48 -17.67
CA SER A 146 -4.64 0.37 -16.63
C SER A 146 -4.17 0.82 -15.24
N LEU A 147 -2.85 0.83 -14.99
CA LEU A 147 -2.24 1.22 -13.71
C LEU A 147 -1.69 2.66 -13.68
N ARG A 148 -1.60 3.36 -14.82
CA ARG A 148 -1.09 4.75 -14.85
C ARG A 148 -1.93 5.69 -13.98
N MET A 149 -1.25 6.70 -13.42
CA MET A 149 -1.85 7.75 -12.58
C MET A 149 -2.11 9.06 -13.33
N GLN A 150 -1.62 9.17 -14.57
CA GLN A 150 -1.80 10.28 -15.49
C GLN A 150 -2.26 9.75 -16.85
N GLU A 151 -2.88 10.62 -17.65
CA GLU A 151 -3.07 10.36 -19.07
C GLU A 151 -1.75 10.47 -19.84
N PRO A 152 -1.66 9.93 -21.08
CA PRO A 152 -0.42 9.97 -21.87
C PRO A 152 0.13 11.39 -22.13
N ASP A 153 -0.72 12.42 -22.06
CA ASP A 153 -0.35 13.83 -22.20
C ASP A 153 0.13 14.48 -20.87
N GLY A 154 0.20 13.70 -19.79
CA GLY A 154 0.60 14.15 -18.45
C GLY A 154 -0.54 14.78 -17.64
N SER A 155 -1.74 14.90 -18.20
CA SER A 155 -2.90 15.40 -17.48
C SER A 155 -3.36 14.42 -16.40
N ARG A 156 -4.14 14.93 -15.44
CA ARG A 156 -4.66 14.12 -14.34
C ARG A 156 -5.59 13.04 -14.90
N ARG A 157 -5.42 11.80 -14.42
CA ARG A 157 -6.41 10.76 -14.60
C ARG A 157 -7.57 10.95 -13.64
N GLU A 158 -8.78 10.91 -14.19
CA GLU A 158 -10.03 11.05 -13.43
C GLU A 158 -10.27 9.90 -12.45
N ASP A 159 -11.01 10.21 -11.39
CA ASP A 159 -11.44 9.23 -10.40
C ASP A 159 -12.34 8.17 -11.08
N GLN A 160 -12.42 6.97 -10.50
CA GLN A 160 -13.14 5.80 -11.01
C GLN A 160 -12.59 5.16 -12.29
N ILE A 161 -11.71 5.85 -13.03
CA ILE A 161 -11.10 5.35 -14.27
C ILE A 161 -9.94 4.41 -13.97
N LYS A 162 -10.06 3.17 -14.47
CA LYS A 162 -9.03 2.12 -14.38
C LYS A 162 -8.58 1.88 -12.93
N PHE A 163 -7.38 1.34 -12.71
CA PHE A 163 -6.93 0.92 -11.38
C PHE A 163 -6.70 2.13 -10.45
N TRP A 164 -5.89 3.11 -10.89
CA TRP A 164 -5.61 4.31 -10.10
C TRP A 164 -6.89 5.08 -9.75
N GLY A 165 -7.78 5.32 -10.72
CA GLY A 165 -9.01 6.05 -10.46
C GLY A 165 -9.91 5.34 -9.46
N LYS A 166 -9.96 4.00 -9.46
CA LYS A 166 -10.68 3.21 -8.44
C LYS A 166 -10.03 3.30 -7.07
N TRP A 167 -8.70 3.32 -7.01
CA TRP A 167 -7.95 3.53 -5.76
C TRP A 167 -8.17 4.93 -5.19
N ASN A 168 -8.26 5.94 -6.06
CA ASN A 168 -8.43 7.34 -5.71
C ASN A 168 -9.88 7.76 -5.45
N ASP A 169 -10.86 6.92 -5.81
CA ASP A 169 -12.29 7.23 -5.73
C ASP A 169 -12.78 7.49 -4.30
N ASP A 170 -13.84 8.27 -4.19
CA ASP A 170 -14.54 8.51 -2.93
C ASP A 170 -15.14 7.21 -2.39
N GLY A 171 -14.87 6.95 -1.11
CA GLY A 171 -15.33 5.75 -0.38
C GLY A 171 -14.18 4.82 -0.02
N TRP A 172 -14.26 3.57 -0.48
CA TRP A 172 -13.36 2.49 -0.10
C TRP A 172 -12.40 2.12 -1.24
N GLY A 173 -11.64 3.09 -1.74
CA GLY A 173 -10.84 2.96 -2.96
C GLY A 173 -9.88 1.76 -3.00
N SER A 174 -9.21 1.42 -1.89
CA SER A 174 -8.33 0.23 -1.87
C SER A 174 -9.14 -1.06 -2.04
N GLN A 175 -10.36 -1.12 -1.50
CA GLN A 175 -11.28 -2.24 -1.68
C GLN A 175 -11.78 -2.33 -3.12
N TYR A 176 -12.16 -1.20 -3.72
CA TYR A 176 -12.62 -1.16 -5.11
C TYR A 176 -11.53 -1.68 -6.06
N ALA A 177 -10.30 -1.20 -5.87
CA ALA A 177 -9.18 -1.54 -6.74
C ALA A 177 -8.65 -2.97 -6.50
N LEU A 178 -8.38 -3.35 -5.25
CA LEU A 178 -7.74 -4.63 -4.93
C LEU A 178 -8.71 -5.79 -4.85
N VAL A 179 -9.90 -5.61 -4.29
CA VAL A 179 -10.85 -6.72 -4.08
C VAL A 179 -11.73 -6.90 -5.32
N GLN A 180 -12.47 -5.85 -5.69
CA GLN A 180 -13.49 -5.98 -6.74
C GLN A 180 -12.87 -5.99 -8.14
N TYR A 181 -12.06 -4.98 -8.44
CA TYR A 181 -11.55 -4.75 -9.81
C TYR A 181 -10.47 -5.75 -10.21
N SER A 182 -9.42 -5.90 -9.40
CA SER A 182 -8.27 -6.74 -9.73
C SER A 182 -8.30 -8.13 -9.09
N GLY A 183 -8.99 -8.28 -7.96
CA GLY A 183 -8.96 -9.50 -7.14
C GLY A 183 -7.61 -9.78 -6.47
N MET A 184 -6.70 -8.80 -6.44
CA MET A 184 -5.37 -8.89 -5.84
C MET A 184 -5.38 -8.91 -4.31
N GLY A 185 -6.48 -8.51 -3.67
CA GLY A 185 -6.57 -8.47 -2.22
C GLY A 185 -7.85 -9.08 -1.68
N ASP A 186 -7.79 -9.39 -0.38
CA ASP A 186 -8.91 -9.87 0.40
C ASP A 186 -9.32 -8.83 1.44
N GLU A 187 -10.62 -8.71 1.66
CA GLU A 187 -11.19 -7.86 2.69
C GLU A 187 -10.97 -8.49 4.07
N ILE A 188 -10.43 -7.71 5.01
CA ILE A 188 -10.02 -8.18 6.33
C ILE A 188 -10.86 -7.49 7.42
N PRO A 189 -11.43 -8.24 8.38
CA PRO A 189 -12.14 -7.61 9.48
C PRO A 189 -11.16 -6.96 10.47
N PRO A 190 -11.55 -5.90 11.22
CA PRO A 190 -10.66 -5.13 12.09
C PRO A 190 -9.79 -5.96 13.04
N GLU A 191 -10.35 -7.00 13.64
CA GLU A 191 -9.64 -7.90 14.54
C GLU A 191 -8.48 -8.64 13.86
N ARG A 192 -8.56 -8.91 12.56
CA ARG A 192 -7.53 -9.64 11.80
C ARG A 192 -6.56 -8.72 11.07
N ALA A 193 -6.70 -7.40 11.22
CA ALA A 193 -5.81 -6.42 10.61
C ALA A 193 -4.37 -6.58 11.10
N ARG A 194 -3.40 -6.41 10.20
CA ARG A 194 -1.97 -6.57 10.46
C ARG A 194 -1.18 -5.41 9.86
N PRO A 195 -0.05 -5.02 10.48
CA PRO A 195 0.83 -4.00 9.92
C PRO A 195 1.09 -4.25 8.43
N GLY A 196 0.94 -3.24 7.57
CA GLY A 196 1.04 -3.36 6.12
C GLY A 196 -0.28 -3.63 5.38
N ASP A 197 -1.41 -3.82 6.08
CA ASP A 197 -2.71 -3.86 5.41
C ASP A 197 -3.10 -2.45 4.92
N PHE A 198 -3.74 -2.37 3.75
CA PHE A 198 -4.29 -1.11 3.25
C PHE A 198 -5.63 -0.83 3.93
N MET A 199 -5.86 0.41 4.33
CA MET A 199 -7.08 0.77 5.04
C MET A 199 -7.65 2.10 4.54
N ASN A 200 -8.95 2.11 4.27
CA ASN A 200 -9.71 3.34 4.14
C ASN A 200 -10.47 3.62 5.45
N ILE A 201 -10.36 4.85 5.94
CA ILE A 201 -11.01 5.33 7.16
C ILE A 201 -12.14 6.28 6.78
N SER A 202 -13.32 6.09 7.37
CA SER A 202 -14.37 7.11 7.42
C SER A 202 -14.40 7.73 8.80
N TRP A 203 -14.20 9.06 8.88
CA TRP A 203 -14.18 9.77 10.15
C TRP A 203 -15.60 10.14 10.62
N VAL A 204 -15.78 10.26 11.94
CA VAL A 204 -17.04 10.72 12.55
C VAL A 204 -17.42 12.13 12.07
N ARG A 205 -16.41 13.01 11.91
CA ARG A 205 -16.61 14.40 11.46
C ARG A 205 -16.73 14.54 9.93
N GLY A 206 -16.83 13.42 9.21
CA GLY A 206 -16.84 13.39 7.75
C GLY A 206 -15.44 13.37 7.13
N ALA A 207 -15.40 13.19 5.81
CA ALA A 207 -14.23 12.87 4.98
C ALA A 207 -13.70 11.44 5.11
N GLY A 208 -13.18 10.93 3.99
CA GLY A 208 -12.45 9.67 3.91
C GLY A 208 -10.94 9.89 4.02
N HIS A 209 -10.20 8.84 4.33
CA HIS A 209 -8.74 8.87 4.32
C HIS A 209 -8.17 7.49 3.94
N SER A 210 -7.18 7.47 3.04
CA SER A 210 -6.46 6.24 2.67
C SER A 210 -5.17 6.15 3.47
N VAL A 211 -4.91 5.01 4.09
CA VAL A 211 -3.72 4.78 4.95
C VAL A 211 -3.16 3.38 4.74
N VAL A 212 -1.91 3.17 5.16
CA VAL A 212 -1.37 1.84 5.43
C VAL A 212 -1.42 1.62 6.95
N PHE A 213 -2.12 0.58 7.38
CA PHE A 213 -2.31 0.27 8.79
C PHE A 213 -0.99 -0.22 9.40
N LEU A 214 -0.61 0.32 10.57
CA LEU A 214 0.60 -0.09 11.29
C LEU A 214 0.31 -0.90 12.55
N GLY A 215 -0.89 -0.78 13.13
CA GLY A 215 -1.29 -1.64 14.24
C GLY A 215 -2.32 -1.02 15.16
N TRP A 216 -2.94 -1.89 15.97
CA TRP A 216 -3.76 -1.48 17.11
C TRP A 216 -2.89 -1.33 18.34
N PHE A 217 -3.28 -0.47 19.28
CA PHE A 217 -2.64 -0.41 20.59
C PHE A 217 -3.66 -0.09 21.69
N LEU A 218 -3.35 -0.52 22.91
CA LEU A 218 -4.11 -0.17 24.11
C LEU A 218 -3.30 0.81 24.95
N LYS A 219 -3.84 2.02 25.16
CA LYS A 219 -3.23 3.02 26.04
C LYS A 219 -4.24 3.44 27.09
N ASN A 220 -3.92 3.24 28.37
CA ASN A 220 -4.83 3.53 29.50
C ASN A 220 -6.21 2.88 29.35
N GLY A 221 -6.26 1.65 28.80
CA GLY A 221 -7.51 0.92 28.56
C GLY A 221 -8.35 1.44 27.38
N GLN A 222 -7.84 2.40 26.61
CA GLN A 222 -8.46 2.88 25.37
C GLN A 222 -7.76 2.28 24.15
N LEU A 223 -8.57 1.81 23.20
CA LEU A 223 -8.11 1.31 21.91
C LEU A 223 -7.80 2.47 20.96
N GLY A 224 -6.60 2.44 20.40
CA GLY A 224 -6.17 3.37 19.37
C GLY A 224 -5.51 2.65 18.19
N MET A 225 -5.20 3.44 17.17
CA MET A 225 -4.66 2.98 15.90
C MET A 225 -3.40 3.75 15.52
N ALA A 226 -2.40 3.01 15.05
CA ALA A 226 -1.24 3.53 14.35
C ALA A 226 -1.39 3.28 12.85
N TYR A 227 -1.05 4.26 12.03
CA TYR A 227 -1.05 4.14 10.57
C TYR A 227 -0.03 5.09 9.93
N TRP A 228 0.34 4.81 8.69
CA TRP A 228 1.15 5.66 7.83
C TRP A 228 0.30 6.22 6.68
N SER A 229 0.44 7.52 6.36
CA SER A 229 -0.23 8.15 5.21
C SER A 229 0.41 9.49 4.84
N SER A 230 -0.20 10.22 3.89
CA SER A 230 0.03 11.65 3.69
C SER A 230 -1.14 12.49 4.19
N GLN A 231 -0.87 13.43 5.10
CA GLN A 231 -1.86 14.37 5.61
C GLN A 231 -1.25 15.68 6.11
N LYS A 232 -2.10 16.70 6.32
CA LYS A 232 -1.67 18.01 6.83
C LYS A 232 -0.88 17.90 8.15
N SER A 233 -1.30 17.05 9.07
CA SER A 233 -0.64 16.94 10.39
C SER A 233 0.72 16.24 10.34
N THR A 234 1.03 15.50 9.28
CA THR A 234 2.34 14.88 9.02
C THR A 234 3.19 15.73 8.06
N ASN A 235 2.61 16.82 7.52
CA ASN A 235 3.23 17.72 6.55
C ASN A 235 3.76 17.02 5.28
N GLY A 236 3.07 15.95 4.87
CA GLY A 236 3.50 15.05 3.82
C GLY A 236 3.35 13.59 4.28
N PHE A 237 4.20 12.69 3.80
CA PHE A 237 4.25 11.31 4.28
C PHE A 237 4.62 11.22 5.75
N GLY A 238 3.96 10.37 6.51
CA GLY A 238 4.38 10.04 7.86
C GLY A 238 3.38 9.24 8.68
N ASP A 239 3.85 8.87 9.86
CA ASP A 239 3.15 8.11 10.87
C ASP A 239 2.20 8.97 11.71
N VAL A 240 1.06 8.37 12.00
CA VAL A 240 0.13 8.81 13.02
C VAL A 240 0.02 7.71 14.06
N ALA A 241 0.72 7.90 15.17
CA ALA A 241 0.90 6.87 16.19
C ALA A 241 -0.21 6.82 17.25
N LEU A 242 -1.07 7.84 17.34
CA LEU A 242 -2.07 7.98 18.40
C LEU A 242 -3.41 8.44 17.84
N CYS A 243 -3.98 7.70 16.89
CA CYS A 243 -5.33 7.96 16.42
C CYS A 243 -6.36 7.35 17.39
N PRO A 244 -7.15 8.16 18.11
CA PRO A 244 -8.20 7.64 18.98
C PRO A 244 -9.35 7.07 18.15
N LEU A 245 -9.80 5.84 18.46
CA LEU A 245 -10.92 5.25 17.74
C LEU A 245 -12.24 6.01 17.88
N SER A 246 -12.38 6.87 18.89
CA SER A 246 -13.54 7.77 19.03
C SER A 246 -13.71 8.72 17.82
N ASN A 247 -12.66 8.92 17.03
CA ASN A 247 -12.72 9.73 15.81
C ASN A 247 -13.11 8.92 14.57
N VAL A 248 -13.03 7.59 14.63
CA VAL A 248 -13.26 6.66 13.52
C VAL A 248 -14.71 6.20 13.53
N LYS A 249 -15.45 6.44 12.44
CA LYS A 249 -16.83 5.95 12.28
C LYS A 249 -16.83 4.50 11.83
N SER A 250 -16.01 4.19 10.83
CA SER A 250 -15.86 2.85 10.26
C SER A 250 -14.58 2.78 9.42
N VAL A 251 -14.11 1.57 9.18
CA VAL A 251 -12.94 1.28 8.34
C VAL A 251 -13.31 0.28 7.25
N LYS A 252 -12.48 0.23 6.20
CA LYS A 252 -12.44 -0.88 5.26
C LYS A 252 -10.98 -1.29 5.09
N ILE A 253 -10.67 -2.55 5.36
CA ILE A 253 -9.29 -3.03 5.41
C ILE A 253 -9.12 -4.09 4.35
N VAL A 254 -8.01 -4.03 3.63
CA VAL A 254 -7.67 -4.93 2.54
C VAL A 254 -6.24 -5.38 2.69
N ARG A 255 -6.04 -6.70 2.65
CA ARG A 255 -4.71 -7.29 2.59
C ARG A 255 -4.38 -7.67 1.16
N LEU A 256 -3.15 -7.38 0.73
CA LEU A 256 -2.62 -7.87 -0.54
C LEU A 256 -2.34 -9.38 -0.43
N THR A 257 -3.02 -10.19 -1.24
CA THR A 257 -2.94 -11.67 -1.17
C THR A 257 -2.63 -12.33 -2.50
N HIS A 258 -3.02 -11.70 -3.61
CA HIS A 258 -2.86 -12.24 -4.96
C HIS A 258 -2.17 -11.24 -5.90
N PRO A 259 -0.93 -10.82 -5.60
CA PRO A 259 -0.22 -9.82 -6.40
C PRO A 259 -0.01 -10.26 -7.86
N GLU A 260 0.00 -11.56 -8.14
CA GLU A 260 0.09 -12.13 -9.50
C GLU A 260 -1.08 -11.74 -10.40
N LYS A 261 -2.25 -11.42 -9.85
CA LYS A 261 -3.43 -11.07 -10.64
C LYS A 261 -3.30 -9.76 -11.40
N ILE A 262 -2.28 -8.95 -11.09
CA ILE A 262 -1.94 -7.74 -11.84
C ILE A 262 -1.76 -8.00 -13.34
N PHE A 263 -1.39 -9.23 -13.73
CA PHE A 263 -1.16 -9.58 -15.12
C PHE A 263 -2.43 -10.00 -15.87
N GLU A 264 -3.51 -10.36 -15.17
CA GLU A 264 -4.64 -11.10 -15.76
C GLU A 264 -6.03 -10.53 -15.45
N PHE A 265 -6.17 -9.56 -14.54
CA PHE A 265 -7.49 -9.04 -14.18
C PHE A 265 -8.23 -8.36 -15.36
N ASP A 266 -9.56 -8.39 -15.31
CA ASP A 266 -10.42 -7.78 -16.33
C ASP A 266 -10.47 -6.25 -16.17
N VAL A 267 -9.88 -5.53 -17.12
CA VAL A 267 -9.81 -4.06 -17.10
C VAL A 267 -11.16 -3.37 -17.37
N GLN A 268 -12.17 -4.10 -17.82
CA GLN A 268 -13.53 -3.59 -18.03
C GLN A 268 -14.45 -3.83 -16.82
N ARG A 269 -13.96 -4.53 -15.79
CA ARG A 269 -14.76 -4.86 -14.62
C ARG A 269 -15.26 -3.60 -13.90
N SER A 270 -16.56 -3.57 -13.65
CA SER A 270 -17.20 -2.55 -12.81
C SER A 270 -17.06 -2.88 -11.32
N VAL A 271 -17.20 -1.86 -10.48
CA VAL A 271 -17.15 -1.99 -9.01
C VAL A 271 -18.44 -1.47 -8.41
N ASN A 272 -18.92 -2.12 -7.35
CA ASN A 272 -20.01 -1.65 -6.52
C ASN A 272 -19.48 -0.71 -5.42
N ARG A 273 -19.89 0.56 -5.47
CA ARG A 273 -19.52 1.59 -4.48
C ARG A 273 -20.41 1.56 -3.23
N ALA A 274 -21.59 0.93 -3.32
CA ALA A 274 -22.55 0.83 -2.22
C ALA A 274 -22.22 -0.35 -1.29
N ILE A 275 -21.03 -0.32 -0.67
CA ILE A 275 -20.61 -1.30 0.31
C ILE A 275 -20.43 -0.66 1.70
N PRO A 276 -20.76 -1.36 2.79
CA PRO A 276 -20.66 -0.82 4.12
C PRO A 276 -19.22 -0.83 4.64
N GLY A 277 -18.87 0.17 5.44
CA GLY A 277 -17.68 0.14 6.29
C GLY A 277 -17.93 -0.69 7.55
N GLU A 278 -16.85 -1.17 8.17
CA GLU A 278 -16.89 -1.96 9.40
C GLU A 278 -16.60 -1.09 10.62
N LYS A 279 -17.37 -1.29 11.69
CA LYS A 279 -17.11 -0.64 12.97
C LYS A 279 -16.01 -1.40 13.69
N VAL A 280 -15.06 -0.66 14.26
CA VAL A 280 -14.02 -1.26 15.10
C VAL A 280 -14.59 -1.41 16.52
N VAL A 281 -14.89 -2.63 16.92
CA VAL A 281 -15.40 -2.95 18.26
C VAL A 281 -14.28 -3.63 19.05
N PRO A 282 -13.79 -3.04 20.16
CA PRO A 282 -12.77 -3.67 20.98
C PRO A 282 -13.21 -5.06 21.47
N PRO A 283 -12.28 -6.01 21.68
CA PRO A 283 -12.61 -7.28 22.30
C PRO A 283 -13.24 -7.05 23.67
N ALA A 284 -14.25 -7.86 24.01
CA ALA A 284 -14.83 -7.86 25.35
C ALA A 284 -13.72 -8.18 26.37
N ARG A 285 -13.71 -7.43 27.47
CA ARG A 285 -12.79 -7.70 28.60
C ARG A 285 -13.19 -8.94 29.36
#